data_AF-A0A7K1ZQQ0-F1
#
_entry.id   AF-A0A7K1ZQQ0-F1
#
_cell.length_a   1.000
_cell.length_b   1.000
_cell.length_c   1.000
_cell.angle_alpha   90.00
_cell.angle_beta   90.00
_cell.angle_gamma   90.00
#
_symmetry.space_group_name_H-M   'P 1'
#
loop_
_entity.id
_entity.type
_entity.pdbx_description
1 polymer ?
#
loop_
_entity_poly.entity_id
_entity_poly.type
_entity_poly.pdbx_seq_one_letter_code
_entity_poly.pdbx_strand_id
1 'polypeptide(L)'
;NSKDDNPNNDGMGDPGYTIPAEIVPGRYHKRGALATARAGDNMNPDRESNGSQFYIVHGSIYPGEFLDQVQNRLQQMIPDSTFEYSSEARATYTTEGGAPMLDGMYTVFGELVEGYDVLDRITRVLTPSKAGQRGNPNGDRPMVDITMEVRPLTDYAK
;
A
#
# COMPACT_ATOMS: atom_id res chain seq x y z
N ASN A 1 -12.14 -8.51 -0.16
CA ASN A 1 -13.56 -8.28 -0.51
C ASN A 1 -13.97 -9.17 -1.66
N SER A 2 -14.28 -10.42 -1.33
CA SER A 2 -15.01 -11.31 -2.24
C SER A 2 -16.49 -11.08 -1.99
N LYS A 3 -17.22 -10.71 -3.04
CA LYS A 3 -18.64 -10.38 -2.95
C LYS A 3 -19.52 -11.62 -3.17
N ASP A 4 -19.02 -12.58 -3.93
CA ASP A 4 -19.69 -13.79 -4.39
C ASP A 4 -18.64 -14.81 -4.89
N ASP A 5 -19.09 -15.87 -5.57
CA ASP A 5 -18.23 -16.89 -6.17
C ASP A 5 -17.62 -16.47 -7.53
N ASN A 6 -17.79 -15.20 -7.96
CA ASN A 6 -17.23 -14.72 -9.22
C ASN A 6 -15.84 -14.09 -9.00
N PRO A 7 -14.74 -14.79 -9.31
CA PRO A 7 -13.40 -14.29 -9.05
C PRO A 7 -13.03 -13.04 -9.87
N ASN A 8 -13.80 -12.72 -10.92
CA ASN A 8 -13.53 -11.53 -11.74
C ASN A 8 -13.93 -10.21 -11.07
N ASN A 9 -14.75 -10.25 -10.00
CA ASN A 9 -15.13 -9.05 -9.25
C ASN A 9 -14.48 -8.97 -7.85
N ASP A 10 -13.69 -10.00 -7.49
CA ASP A 10 -12.95 -10.04 -6.24
C ASP A 10 -12.02 -8.83 -6.11
N GLY A 11 -12.03 -8.22 -4.93
CA GLY A 11 -11.25 -7.00 -4.67
C GLY A 11 -11.88 -5.72 -5.23
N MET A 12 -12.97 -5.81 -6.01
CA MET A 12 -13.79 -4.65 -6.42
C MET A 12 -14.95 -4.38 -5.45
N GLY A 13 -14.93 -5.01 -4.27
CA GLY A 13 -15.89 -4.77 -3.20
C GLY A 13 -15.45 -3.71 -2.21
N ASP A 14 -16.44 -3.02 -1.65
CA ASP A 14 -16.30 -2.09 -0.55
C ASP A 14 -17.27 -2.52 0.56
N PRO A 15 -16.90 -2.42 1.85
CA PRO A 15 -17.78 -2.80 2.95
C PRO A 15 -18.91 -1.79 3.20
N GLY A 16 -18.97 -0.70 2.42
CA GLY A 16 -19.99 0.34 2.51
C GLY A 16 -19.67 1.44 3.51
N TYR A 17 -18.44 1.47 4.03
CA TYR A 17 -17.97 2.48 4.96
C TYR A 17 -16.48 2.76 4.79
N THR A 18 -16.11 3.97 5.16
CA THR A 18 -14.74 4.47 5.28
C THR A 18 -14.43 4.78 6.75
N ILE A 19 -13.15 4.96 7.05
CA ILE A 19 -12.68 5.46 8.34
C ILE A 19 -11.78 6.68 8.13
N PRO A 20 -11.73 7.65 9.06
CA PRO A 20 -10.84 8.80 8.93
C PRO A 20 -9.39 8.40 8.66
N ALA A 21 -8.66 9.21 7.88
CA ALA A 21 -7.24 8.96 7.63
C ALA A 21 -6.42 9.16 8.92
N GLU A 22 -5.55 8.20 9.25
CA GLU A 22 -4.66 8.28 10.42
C GLU A 22 -3.22 8.53 9.96
N ILE A 23 -3.00 9.71 9.36
CA ILE A 23 -1.69 10.14 8.88
C ILE A 23 -0.91 10.76 10.04
N VAL A 24 0.06 10.02 10.57
CA VAL A 24 0.86 10.45 11.73
C VAL A 24 2.36 10.47 11.42
N PRO A 25 3.13 11.43 11.96
CA PRO A 25 4.59 11.42 11.83
C PRO A 25 5.20 10.11 12.31
N GLY A 26 6.27 9.67 11.65
CA GLY A 26 6.99 8.43 11.99
C GLY A 26 6.38 7.15 11.44
N ARG A 27 5.20 7.20 10.81
CA ARG A 27 4.65 6.06 10.04
C ARG A 27 4.74 6.37 8.55
N TYR A 28 5.47 5.52 7.83
CA TYR A 28 5.78 5.72 6.42
C TYR A 28 5.84 4.36 5.69
N HIS A 29 5.71 4.39 4.38
CA HIS A 29 5.54 3.21 3.53
C HIS A 29 6.86 2.50 3.23
N LYS A 30 7.63 2.16 4.27
CA LYS A 30 8.81 1.31 4.16
C LYS A 30 8.44 -0.11 3.70
N ARG A 31 9.41 -0.86 3.18
CA ARG A 31 9.21 -2.29 2.87
C ARG A 31 8.70 -3.04 4.12
N GLY A 32 7.59 -3.76 3.96
CA GLY A 32 6.86 -4.47 5.01
C GLY A 32 5.75 -3.65 5.67
N ALA A 33 5.62 -2.34 5.42
CA ALA A 33 4.54 -1.55 6.00
C ALA A 33 3.16 -2.10 5.58
N LEU A 34 2.25 -2.19 6.53
CA LEU A 34 0.84 -2.56 6.35
C LEU A 34 0.00 -1.29 6.36
N ALA A 35 -0.71 -1.05 5.28
CA ALA A 35 -1.42 0.20 5.04
C ALA A 35 -2.79 -0.03 4.39
N THR A 36 -3.71 0.92 4.58
CA THR A 36 -5.06 0.84 4.02
C THR A 36 -5.11 1.35 2.59
N ALA A 37 -5.85 0.68 1.72
CA ALA A 37 -6.23 1.25 0.45
C ALA A 37 -7.27 2.39 0.63
N ARG A 38 -7.53 3.17 -0.42
CA ARG A 38 -8.63 4.14 -0.47
C ARG A 38 -8.95 4.51 -1.92
N ALA A 39 -10.13 5.09 -2.12
CA ALA A 39 -10.44 5.75 -3.38
C ALA A 39 -9.53 6.98 -3.60
N GLY A 40 -9.34 7.37 -4.87
CA GLY A 40 -8.56 8.54 -5.25
C GLY A 40 -9.22 9.86 -4.82
N ASP A 41 -8.41 10.91 -4.69
CA ASP A 41 -8.78 12.20 -4.09
C ASP A 41 -10.01 12.86 -4.74
N ASN A 42 -10.26 12.66 -6.05
CA ASN A 42 -11.44 13.20 -6.73
C ASN A 42 -12.77 12.68 -6.17
N MET A 43 -12.79 11.44 -5.68
CA MET A 43 -13.96 10.79 -5.08
C MET A 43 -13.89 10.78 -3.55
N ASN A 44 -12.71 10.94 -2.99
CA ASN A 44 -12.41 10.87 -1.56
C ASN A 44 -11.41 11.98 -1.19
N PRO A 45 -11.85 13.26 -1.20
CA PRO A 45 -10.96 14.40 -0.99
C PRO A 45 -10.37 14.44 0.42
N ASP A 46 -11.10 13.91 1.40
CA ASP A 46 -10.66 13.79 2.79
C ASP A 46 -9.72 12.59 3.02
N ARG A 47 -9.45 11.82 1.95
CA ARG A 47 -8.53 10.66 1.92
C ARG A 47 -8.87 9.61 2.97
N GLU A 48 -10.14 9.45 3.29
CA GLU A 48 -10.60 8.45 4.23
C GLU A 48 -10.13 7.05 3.80
N SER A 49 -9.74 6.25 4.78
CA SER A 49 -9.22 4.91 4.56
C SER A 49 -10.37 3.95 4.23
N ASN A 50 -10.10 2.96 3.37
CA ASN A 50 -11.05 1.89 3.10
C ASN A 50 -11.27 1.03 4.36
N GLY A 51 -12.52 0.65 4.64
CA GLY A 51 -12.85 -0.13 5.84
C GLY A 51 -12.34 -1.59 5.86
N SER A 52 -11.76 -2.10 4.76
CA SER A 52 -11.39 -3.53 4.67
C SER A 52 -10.21 -3.85 3.76
N GLN A 53 -9.96 -3.02 2.75
CA GLN A 53 -8.87 -3.24 1.81
C GLN A 53 -7.56 -2.70 2.37
N PHE A 54 -6.52 -3.54 2.35
CA PHE A 54 -5.18 -3.17 2.78
C PHE A 54 -4.14 -3.70 1.78
N TYR A 55 -2.92 -3.21 1.90
CA TYR A 55 -1.77 -3.70 1.18
C TYR A 55 -0.54 -3.78 2.08
N ILE A 56 0.39 -4.65 1.72
CA ILE A 56 1.72 -4.75 2.33
C ILE A 56 2.72 -4.22 1.32
N VAL A 57 3.57 -3.29 1.75
CA VAL A 57 4.55 -2.66 0.86
C VAL A 57 5.69 -3.62 0.58
N HIS A 58 5.84 -4.10 -0.65
CA HIS A 58 7.10 -4.71 -1.11
C HIS A 58 8.10 -3.62 -1.51
N GLY A 59 7.64 -2.63 -2.28
CA GLY A 59 8.40 -1.42 -2.57
C GLY A 59 9.61 -1.60 -3.48
N SER A 60 10.39 -0.53 -3.62
CA SER A 60 11.67 -0.50 -4.34
C SER A 60 12.65 0.46 -3.67
N ILE A 61 13.93 0.31 -3.98
CA ILE A 61 14.97 1.25 -3.57
C ILE A 61 14.97 2.43 -4.54
N TYR A 62 15.04 3.66 -4.00
CA TYR A 62 15.02 4.89 -4.78
C TYR A 62 16.25 5.75 -4.50
N PRO A 63 16.81 6.41 -5.53
CA PRO A 63 17.88 7.39 -5.32
C PRO A 63 17.35 8.63 -4.60
N GLY A 64 18.23 9.34 -3.87
CA GLY A 64 17.85 10.53 -3.11
C GLY A 64 17.18 11.63 -3.96
N GLU A 65 17.64 11.84 -5.19
CA GLU A 65 17.05 12.81 -6.12
C GLU A 65 15.59 12.48 -6.46
N PHE A 66 15.24 11.19 -6.56
CA PHE A 66 13.86 10.78 -6.75
C PHE A 66 13.01 11.14 -5.53
N LEU A 67 13.54 10.96 -4.31
CA LEU A 67 12.83 11.34 -3.09
C LEU A 67 12.58 12.84 -3.02
N ASP A 68 13.51 13.67 -3.50
CA ASP A 68 13.32 15.13 -3.56
C ASP A 68 12.17 15.50 -4.51
N GLN A 69 12.08 14.86 -5.67
CA GLN A 69 10.99 15.06 -6.61
C GLN A 69 9.64 14.61 -6.04
N VAL A 70 9.61 13.46 -5.35
CA VAL A 70 8.39 12.96 -4.73
C VAL A 70 7.96 13.87 -3.58
N GLN A 71 8.88 14.33 -2.73
CA GLN A 71 8.57 15.26 -1.64
C GLN A 71 7.93 16.54 -2.18
N ASN A 72 8.53 17.15 -3.20
CA ASN A 72 7.98 18.35 -3.84
C ASN A 72 6.57 18.12 -4.40
N ARG A 73 6.33 16.94 -5.00
CA ARG A 73 4.99 16.56 -5.48
C ARG A 73 4.00 16.41 -4.33
N LEU A 74 4.38 15.73 -3.25
CA LEU A 74 3.52 15.54 -2.08
C LEU A 74 3.17 16.86 -1.40
N GLN A 75 4.12 17.79 -1.30
CA GLN A 75 3.86 19.14 -0.78
C GLN A 75 2.83 19.92 -1.61
N GLN A 76 2.78 19.70 -2.94
CA GLN A 76 1.78 20.30 -3.81
C GLN A 76 0.41 19.61 -3.74
N MET A 77 0.41 18.29 -3.51
CA MET A 77 -0.82 17.49 -3.47
C MET A 77 -1.53 17.55 -2.12
N ILE A 78 -0.79 17.68 -1.02
CA ILE A 78 -1.34 17.76 0.33
C ILE A 78 -1.67 19.25 0.61
N PRO A 79 -2.94 19.60 0.89
CA PRO A 79 -3.28 20.98 1.27
C PRO A 79 -2.51 21.41 2.52
N ASP A 80 -2.01 22.65 2.53
CA ASP A 80 -1.25 23.25 3.64
C ASP A 80 -0.07 22.40 4.12
N SER A 81 0.53 21.63 3.21
CA SER A 81 1.55 20.65 3.54
C SER A 81 2.82 21.28 4.09
N THR A 82 3.28 20.71 5.20
CA THR A 82 4.66 20.83 5.69
C THR A 82 5.41 19.52 5.54
N PHE A 83 4.95 18.65 4.63
CA PHE A 83 5.50 17.31 4.45
C PHE A 83 6.98 17.37 4.08
N GLU A 84 7.78 16.66 4.86
CA GLU A 84 9.21 16.48 4.62
C GLU A 84 9.59 15.06 5.05
N TYR A 85 10.37 14.37 4.22
CA TYR A 85 10.90 13.09 4.63
C TYR A 85 11.93 13.28 5.74
N SER A 86 11.77 12.55 6.83
CA SER A 86 12.81 12.47 7.85
C SER A 86 14.10 11.86 7.27
N SER A 87 15.23 12.18 7.88
CA SER A 87 16.52 11.56 7.52
C SER A 87 16.47 10.03 7.58
N GLU A 88 15.74 9.49 8.55
CA GLU A 88 15.48 8.06 8.69
C GLU A 88 14.68 7.51 7.51
N ALA A 89 13.53 8.12 7.16
CA ALA A 89 12.72 7.65 6.04
C ALA A 89 13.50 7.69 4.72
N ARG A 90 14.32 8.74 4.50
CA ARG A 90 15.20 8.83 3.33
C ARG A 90 16.24 7.71 3.31
N ALA A 91 16.88 7.43 4.45
CA ALA A 91 17.83 6.32 4.57
C ALA A 91 17.14 4.97 4.25
N THR A 92 15.95 4.73 4.81
CA THR A 92 15.17 3.52 4.53
C THR A 92 14.85 3.38 3.05
N TYR A 93 14.34 4.42 2.39
CA TYR A 93 14.00 4.35 0.97
C TYR A 93 15.20 4.20 0.03
N THR A 94 16.39 4.63 0.45
CA THR A 94 17.63 4.51 -0.33
C THR A 94 18.37 3.18 -0.10
N THR A 95 17.99 2.39 0.91
CA THR A 95 18.72 1.17 1.30
C THR A 95 17.84 -0.07 1.38
N GLU A 96 16.69 0.02 2.02
CA GLU A 96 15.75 -1.09 2.24
C GLU A 96 14.57 -1.05 1.26
N GLY A 97 14.21 0.16 0.83
CA GLY A 97 13.14 0.42 -0.11
C GLY A 97 11.76 0.64 0.53
N GLY A 98 10.77 0.87 -0.32
CA GLY A 98 9.40 1.15 0.10
C GLY A 98 8.57 1.78 -1.01
N ALA A 99 7.58 2.60 -0.65
CA ALA A 99 6.71 3.32 -1.56
C ALA A 99 6.57 4.79 -1.12
N PRO A 100 7.64 5.59 -1.25
CA PRO A 100 7.71 6.96 -0.72
C PRO A 100 6.57 7.86 -1.23
N MET A 101 6.09 7.63 -2.46
CA MET A 101 5.00 8.39 -3.08
C MET A 101 3.64 8.25 -2.39
N LEU A 102 3.49 7.32 -1.44
CA LEU A 102 2.25 7.11 -0.68
C LEU A 102 2.29 7.80 0.70
N ASP A 103 3.46 8.29 1.13
CA ASP A 103 3.59 8.96 2.43
C ASP A 103 2.76 10.23 2.51
N GLY A 104 2.17 10.47 3.68
CA GLY A 104 1.25 11.60 3.87
C GLY A 104 -0.11 11.47 3.17
N MET A 105 -0.30 10.41 2.37
CA MET A 105 -1.47 10.23 1.51
C MET A 105 -2.32 9.00 1.90
N TYR A 106 -1.73 8.02 2.60
CA TYR A 106 -2.37 6.76 2.99
C TYR A 106 -2.01 6.40 4.43
N THR A 107 -2.96 5.78 5.14
CA THR A 107 -2.78 5.33 6.53
C THR A 107 -1.90 4.09 6.58
N VAL A 108 -0.77 4.19 7.29
CA VAL A 108 0.04 3.04 7.70
C VAL A 108 -0.34 2.69 9.14
N PHE A 109 -0.75 1.44 9.37
CA PHE A 109 -1.28 0.99 10.67
C PHE A 109 -0.56 -0.24 11.24
N GLY A 110 0.41 -0.81 10.51
CA GLY A 110 1.21 -1.91 11.01
C GLY A 110 2.44 -2.16 10.14
N GLU A 111 3.13 -3.26 10.42
CA GLU A 111 4.28 -3.71 9.65
C GLU A 111 4.41 -5.23 9.72
N LEU A 112 5.03 -5.79 8.69
CA LEU A 112 5.41 -7.19 8.62
C LEU A 112 6.57 -7.44 9.60
N VAL A 113 6.39 -8.41 10.50
CA VAL A 113 7.43 -8.81 11.47
C VAL A 113 8.19 -10.07 11.03
N GLU A 114 7.57 -10.91 10.21
CA GLU A 114 8.12 -12.16 9.66
C GLU A 114 7.48 -12.49 8.30
N GLY A 115 8.08 -13.41 7.53
CA GLY A 115 7.49 -13.86 6.26
C GLY A 115 7.79 -12.95 5.05
N TYR A 116 8.90 -12.21 5.07
CA TYR A 116 9.34 -11.42 3.92
C TYR A 116 9.62 -12.27 2.67
N ASP A 117 10.02 -13.52 2.82
CA ASP A 117 10.17 -14.46 1.69
C ASP A 117 8.82 -14.82 1.06
N VAL A 118 7.76 -14.89 1.87
CA VAL A 118 6.38 -15.07 1.38
C VAL A 118 5.93 -13.82 0.62
N LEU A 119 6.20 -12.62 1.16
CA LEU A 119 5.94 -11.36 0.46
C LEU A 119 6.63 -11.34 -0.92
N ASP A 120 7.90 -11.71 -0.98
CA ASP A 120 8.67 -11.77 -2.24
C ASP A 120 8.10 -12.80 -3.23
N ARG A 121 7.58 -13.94 -2.74
CA ARG A 121 6.93 -14.94 -3.59
C ARG A 121 5.61 -14.43 -4.16
N ILE A 122 4.79 -13.79 -3.33
CA ILE A 122 3.51 -13.18 -3.75
C ILE A 122 3.78 -12.15 -4.85
N THR A 123 4.80 -11.30 -4.72
CA THR A 123 5.08 -10.26 -5.72
C THR A 123 5.63 -10.80 -7.04
N ARG A 124 6.08 -12.07 -7.09
CA ARG A 124 6.64 -12.70 -8.30
C ARG A 124 5.65 -13.54 -9.08
N VAL A 125 4.44 -13.79 -8.56
CA VAL A 125 3.44 -14.55 -9.30
C VAL A 125 3.09 -13.87 -10.63
N LEU A 126 2.72 -14.69 -11.61
CA LEU A 126 2.29 -14.22 -12.91
C LEU A 126 0.96 -13.48 -12.79
N THR A 127 0.91 -12.32 -13.43
CA THR A 127 -0.29 -11.54 -13.71
C THR A 127 -0.37 -11.37 -15.22
N PRO A 128 -1.56 -11.08 -15.79
CA PRO A 128 -1.67 -10.70 -17.19
C PRO A 128 -0.65 -9.64 -17.63
N SER A 129 -0.45 -8.58 -16.83
CA SER A 129 0.57 -7.55 -17.09
C SER A 129 1.98 -8.13 -17.22
N LYS A 130 2.40 -8.98 -16.27
CA LYS A 130 3.74 -9.61 -16.27
C LYS A 130 3.91 -10.63 -17.38
N ALA A 131 2.82 -11.25 -17.83
CA ALA A 131 2.82 -12.17 -18.96
C ALA A 131 2.74 -11.45 -20.33
N GLY A 132 2.81 -10.12 -20.36
CA GLY A 132 2.77 -9.33 -21.60
C GLY A 132 1.36 -9.20 -22.21
N GLN A 133 0.31 -9.58 -21.49
CA GLN A 133 -1.09 -9.49 -21.95
C GLN A 133 -1.63 -8.07 -21.73
N ARG A 134 -1.06 -7.09 -22.46
CA ARG A 134 -1.47 -5.68 -22.38
C ARG A 134 -2.96 -5.52 -22.71
N GLY A 135 -3.67 -4.72 -21.93
CA GLY A 135 -5.10 -4.45 -22.11
C GLY A 135 -6.03 -5.55 -21.58
N ASN A 136 -5.48 -6.62 -20.98
CA ASN A 136 -6.30 -7.58 -20.26
C ASN A 136 -6.98 -6.87 -19.07
N PRO A 137 -8.31 -6.95 -18.91
CA PRO A 137 -9.03 -6.29 -17.81
C PRO A 137 -8.60 -6.76 -16.43
N ASN A 138 -8.02 -7.97 -16.33
CA ASN A 138 -7.50 -8.52 -15.08
C ASN A 138 -6.08 -8.03 -14.74
N GLY A 139 -5.44 -7.23 -15.60
CA GLY A 139 -4.22 -6.46 -15.31
C GLY A 139 -3.21 -7.12 -14.35
N ASP A 140 -3.16 -6.60 -13.12
CA ASP A 140 -2.25 -7.03 -12.05
C ASP A 140 -2.86 -8.05 -11.07
N ARG A 141 -4.05 -8.59 -11.36
CA ARG A 141 -4.61 -9.74 -10.64
C ARG A 141 -3.71 -10.96 -10.89
N PRO A 142 -3.30 -11.71 -9.85
CA PRO A 142 -2.65 -13.00 -10.02
C PRO A 142 -3.46 -13.94 -10.93
N MET A 143 -2.78 -14.66 -11.83
CA MET A 143 -3.41 -15.68 -12.69
C MET A 143 -3.89 -16.91 -11.90
N VAL A 144 -3.30 -17.13 -10.72
CA VAL A 144 -3.71 -18.15 -9.75
C VAL A 144 -4.01 -17.41 -8.46
N ASP A 145 -5.18 -17.67 -7.87
CA ASP A 145 -5.62 -16.99 -6.67
C ASP A 145 -4.65 -17.20 -5.50
N ILE A 146 -4.38 -16.12 -4.78
CA ILE A 146 -3.62 -16.13 -3.53
C ILE A 146 -4.62 -15.87 -2.42
N THR A 147 -4.93 -16.92 -1.66
CA THR A 147 -5.86 -16.84 -0.55
C THR A 147 -5.14 -16.53 0.75
N MET A 148 -5.85 -15.91 1.70
CA MET A 148 -5.35 -15.57 3.02
C MET A 148 -6.28 -16.15 4.08
N GLU A 149 -5.69 -16.72 5.12
CA GLU A 149 -6.39 -17.03 6.38
C GLU A 149 -5.95 -16.03 7.43
N VAL A 150 -6.91 -15.34 8.06
CA VAL A 150 -6.64 -14.36 9.12
C VAL A 150 -6.97 -14.99 10.46
N ARG A 151 -5.99 -15.00 11.37
CA ARG A 151 -6.17 -15.45 12.75
C ARG A 151 -5.80 -14.32 13.69
N PRO A 152 -6.73 -13.83 14.53
CA PRO A 152 -6.39 -12.87 15.56
C PRO A 152 -5.46 -13.54 16.57
N LEU A 153 -4.33 -12.89 16.86
CA LEU A 153 -3.45 -13.31 17.96
C LEU A 153 -4.02 -12.73 19.25
N THR A 154 -4.63 -13.58 20.08
CA THR A 154 -5.27 -13.13 21.33
C THR A 154 -4.28 -12.72 22.42
N ASP A 155 -3.03 -13.15 22.30
CA ASP A 155 -1.99 -12.98 23.32
C ASP A 155 -0.82 -12.10 22.84
N TYR A 156 -1.03 -11.28 21.81
CA TYR A 156 -0.01 -10.35 21.32
C TYR A 156 0.05 -9.10 22.21
N ALA A 157 0.51 -9.29 23.45
CA ALA A 157 0.97 -8.20 24.30
C ALA A 157 2.43 -7.90 23.93
N LYS A 158 2.66 -6.77 23.26
CA LYS A 158 3.97 -6.13 23.22
C LYS A 158 3.98 -4.97 24.20
#